data_AF-A0A6A6ZCY3-F1
#
_entry.id   AF-A0A6A6ZCY3-F1
#
_cell.length_a   1.000
_cell.length_b   1.000
_cell.length_c   1.000
_cell.angle_alpha   90.00
_cell.angle_beta   90.00
_cell.angle_gamma   90.00
#
_symmetry.space_group_name_H-M   'P 1'
#
loop_
_entity.id
_entity.type
_entity.pdbx_description
1 polymer ?
#
loop_
_entity_poly.entity_id
_entity_poly.type
_entity_poly.pdbx_seq_one_letter_code
_entity_poly.pdbx_strand_id
1 'polypeptide(L)'
;MGTNGLYLFRFRSRYYVFYNHWDSYPEGLGNTLVSMLEQKRAEYSEVEARLLGTYLNVSEKRARTGEILPLSAVGLENLHDAPGYKAHPGNHLFIEWVYVIDLDREEFYVSDHAYFSLPKIRSNDSWSKLLKEARMFHEQARTQAELGWPAAIPNGSCLSHSVITTGILPRFEPSDDANPEYYRLQATFVHPKKVSLLNKRPIVVIARQVFDLISSTHRQLLWDARHKSSPPDFLFREAAFILISVCSASPHLFRMGTRVEQTESTMTSPFAMLRPSPGISESSEFASNMFQGYHLDGHGSGSSGPDTAYWLQDVLICLNQDLASEASIKTAIVEAVARGKRDGKKEFNALVSSITHIILLRVTNSGVQHTKQLPFIGSSRSHNTPAATIAA
;
A
#
# COMPACT_ATOMS: atom_id res chain seq x y z
N MET A 1 -27.89 -22.91 -15.93
CA MET A 1 -26.50 -22.73 -15.51
C MET A 1 -26.33 -21.26 -15.20
N GLY A 2 -25.93 -20.89 -13.98
CA GLY A 2 -25.69 -19.50 -13.61
C GLY A 2 -24.34 -19.02 -14.12
N THR A 3 -24.18 -17.71 -14.30
CA THR A 3 -22.88 -17.08 -14.55
C THR A 3 -22.40 -16.49 -13.24
N ASN A 4 -21.27 -16.96 -12.75
CA ASN A 4 -20.74 -16.55 -11.45
C ASN A 4 -19.93 -15.27 -11.59
N GLY A 5 -19.80 -14.56 -10.49
CA GLY A 5 -19.03 -13.35 -10.46
C GLY A 5 -18.68 -12.92 -9.04
N LEU A 6 -17.63 -12.11 -8.96
CA LEU A 6 -17.30 -11.36 -7.76
C LEU A 6 -17.66 -9.91 -7.98
N TYR A 7 -18.16 -9.26 -6.94
CA TYR A 7 -18.17 -7.81 -6.90
C TYR A 7 -17.52 -7.35 -5.60
N LEU A 8 -16.75 -6.28 -5.73
CA LEU A 8 -15.89 -5.78 -4.69
C LEU A 8 -16.18 -4.32 -4.48
N PHE A 9 -16.20 -3.90 -3.22
CA PHE A 9 -16.12 -2.49 -2.87
C PHE A 9 -14.75 -2.23 -2.27
N ARG A 10 -14.05 -1.22 -2.77
CA ARG A 10 -12.85 -0.71 -2.14
C ARG A 10 -13.20 0.55 -1.37
N PHE A 11 -12.93 0.52 -0.07
CA PHE A 11 -13.15 1.62 0.85
C PHE A 11 -12.02 1.67 1.88
N ARG A 12 -11.42 2.85 2.04
CA ARG A 12 -10.19 3.10 2.81
C ARG A 12 -9.09 2.07 2.52
N SER A 13 -8.88 1.81 1.24
CA SER A 13 -7.93 0.84 0.69
C SER A 13 -8.18 -0.62 1.02
N ARG A 14 -9.28 -0.99 1.68
CA ARG A 14 -9.68 -2.38 1.90
C ARG A 14 -10.72 -2.83 0.87
N TYR A 15 -10.59 -4.06 0.40
CA TYR A 15 -11.55 -4.72 -0.46
C TYR A 15 -12.54 -5.53 0.38
N TYR A 16 -13.83 -5.30 0.12
CA TYR A 16 -14.96 -6.04 0.65
C TYR A 16 -15.52 -6.88 -0.49
N VAL A 17 -15.37 -8.20 -0.40
CA VAL A 17 -15.60 -9.13 -1.50
C VAL A 17 -16.92 -9.84 -1.32
N PHE A 18 -17.72 -9.87 -2.37
CA PHE A 18 -19.01 -10.55 -2.39
C PHE A 18 -19.05 -11.51 -3.57
N TYR A 19 -19.66 -12.67 -3.33
CA TYR A 19 -19.86 -13.68 -4.35
C TYR A 19 -21.30 -13.64 -4.87
N ASN A 20 -21.44 -13.65 -6.19
CA ASN A 20 -22.71 -13.74 -6.87
C ASN A 20 -22.73 -14.97 -7.78
N HIS A 21 -23.78 -15.77 -7.65
CA HIS A 21 -23.91 -17.06 -8.35
C HIS A 21 -24.91 -17.02 -9.51
N TRP A 22 -25.57 -15.87 -9.76
CA TRP A 22 -26.61 -15.74 -10.77
C TRP A 22 -26.43 -14.49 -11.62
N ASP A 23 -26.47 -14.64 -12.94
CA ASP A 23 -26.53 -13.53 -13.90
C ASP A 23 -25.47 -12.42 -13.65
N SER A 24 -24.23 -12.85 -13.47
CA SER A 24 -23.11 -11.91 -13.25
C SER A 24 -22.70 -11.12 -14.50
N TYR A 25 -23.48 -11.19 -15.58
CA TYR A 25 -23.24 -10.40 -16.77
C TYR A 25 -23.37 -8.89 -16.49
N PRO A 26 -22.69 -8.04 -17.26
CA PRO A 26 -22.80 -6.59 -17.16
C PRO A 26 -24.24 -6.10 -17.19
N GLU A 27 -25.06 -6.66 -18.08
CA GLU A 27 -26.44 -6.28 -18.28
C GLU A 27 -27.34 -6.58 -17.07
N GLY A 28 -26.94 -7.52 -16.20
CA GLY A 28 -27.64 -7.87 -14.96
C GLY A 28 -26.96 -7.26 -13.73
N LEU A 29 -25.97 -7.96 -13.18
CA LEU A 29 -25.25 -7.55 -11.98
C LEU A 29 -24.58 -6.17 -12.15
N GLY A 30 -23.94 -5.90 -13.29
CA GLY A 30 -23.24 -4.63 -13.49
C GLY A 30 -24.18 -3.41 -13.44
N ASN A 31 -25.37 -3.49 -14.05
CA ASN A 31 -26.42 -2.47 -13.93
C ASN A 31 -26.88 -2.26 -12.49
N THR A 32 -27.05 -3.36 -11.75
CA THR A 32 -27.47 -3.34 -10.34
C THR A 32 -26.42 -2.66 -9.46
N LEU A 33 -25.14 -2.95 -9.69
CA LEU A 33 -24.03 -2.34 -8.97
C LEU A 33 -23.94 -0.82 -9.19
N VAL A 34 -24.16 -0.36 -10.43
CA VAL A 34 -24.18 1.06 -10.75
C VAL A 34 -25.34 1.80 -10.07
N SER A 35 -26.52 1.18 -9.95
CA SER A 35 -27.68 1.81 -9.30
C SER A 35 -27.57 1.87 -7.76
N MET A 36 -26.80 0.96 -7.14
CA MET A 36 -26.65 0.87 -5.68
C MET A 36 -25.54 1.75 -5.08
N LEU A 37 -24.81 2.52 -5.90
CA LEU A 37 -23.59 3.23 -5.48
C LEU A 37 -23.77 4.19 -4.29
N GLU A 38 -24.84 4.97 -4.27
CA GLU A 38 -25.09 5.98 -3.21
C GLU A 38 -25.49 5.34 -1.88
N GLN A 39 -26.34 4.31 -1.93
CA GLN A 39 -26.75 3.56 -0.74
C GLN A 39 -25.54 2.91 -0.04
N LYS A 40 -24.61 2.38 -0.82
CA LYS A 40 -23.46 1.64 -0.30
C LYS A 40 -22.42 2.52 0.42
N ARG A 41 -22.29 3.80 0.08
CA ARG A 41 -21.31 4.69 0.74
C ARG A 41 -21.57 4.88 2.24
N ALA A 42 -22.84 5.09 2.61
CA ALA A 42 -23.22 5.23 4.01
C ALA A 42 -22.99 3.93 4.79
N GLU A 43 -23.35 2.80 4.18
CA GLU A 43 -23.23 1.46 4.76
C GLU A 43 -21.77 1.07 5.08
N TYR A 44 -20.81 1.42 4.21
CA TYR A 44 -19.42 0.99 4.39
C TYR A 44 -18.71 1.66 5.57
N SER A 45 -19.14 2.86 5.98
CA SER A 45 -18.58 3.50 7.18
C SER A 45 -18.92 2.72 8.45
N GLU A 46 -20.14 2.21 8.57
CA GLU A 46 -20.59 1.39 9.70
C GLU A 46 -19.98 -0.01 9.68
N VAL A 47 -19.89 -0.61 8.49
CA VAL A 47 -19.18 -1.89 8.28
C VAL A 47 -17.72 -1.79 8.72
N GLU A 48 -17.03 -0.72 8.34
CA GLU A 48 -15.63 -0.54 8.72
C GLU A 48 -15.46 -0.35 10.24
N ALA A 49 -16.35 0.40 10.88
CA ALA A 49 -16.32 0.57 12.34
C ALA A 49 -16.47 -0.78 13.07
N ARG A 50 -17.38 -1.65 12.63
CA ARG A 50 -17.54 -3.01 13.18
C ARG A 50 -16.33 -3.90 12.92
N LEU A 51 -15.78 -3.84 11.70
CA LEU A 51 -14.59 -4.59 11.33
C LEU A 51 -13.39 -4.20 12.20
N LEU A 52 -13.11 -2.90 12.34
CA LEU A 52 -12.01 -2.37 13.15
C LEU A 52 -12.21 -2.67 14.64
N GLY A 53 -13.41 -2.42 15.16
CA GLY A 53 -13.69 -2.52 16.60
C GLY A 53 -13.81 -3.94 17.13
N THR A 54 -14.16 -4.93 16.29
CA THR A 54 -14.46 -6.29 16.76
C THR A 54 -13.65 -7.37 16.05
N TYR A 55 -13.56 -7.32 14.72
CA TYR A 55 -12.93 -8.40 13.96
C TYR A 55 -11.40 -8.31 14.02
N LEU A 56 -10.85 -7.13 13.70
CA LEU A 56 -9.41 -6.87 13.64
C LEU A 56 -8.81 -6.51 14.99
N ASN A 57 -9.63 -6.05 15.93
CA ASN A 57 -9.23 -5.90 17.32
C ASN A 57 -9.22 -7.28 17.99
N VAL A 58 -8.05 -7.67 18.49
CA VAL A 58 -7.76 -8.99 19.04
C VAL A 58 -7.45 -8.84 20.52
N SER A 59 -8.25 -9.49 21.37
CA SER A 59 -7.92 -9.58 22.79
C SER A 59 -6.71 -10.48 23.00
N GLU A 60 -5.96 -10.26 24.08
CA GLU A 60 -4.77 -11.07 24.39
C GLU A 60 -5.12 -12.58 24.47
N LYS A 61 -6.30 -12.91 24.99
CA LYS A 61 -6.82 -14.28 25.02
C LYS A 61 -6.92 -14.88 23.62
N ARG A 62 -7.54 -14.16 22.66
CA ARG A 62 -7.65 -14.60 21.27
C ARG A 62 -6.28 -14.71 20.60
N ALA A 63 -5.37 -13.78 20.88
CA ALA A 63 -4.02 -13.81 20.34
C ALA A 63 -3.22 -15.04 20.77
N ARG A 64 -3.45 -15.53 22.01
CA ARG A 64 -2.84 -16.76 22.53
C ARG A 64 -3.42 -18.01 21.86
N THR A 65 -4.75 -18.11 21.80
CA THR A 65 -5.44 -19.28 21.22
C THR A 65 -5.45 -19.33 19.69
N GLY A 66 -5.15 -18.21 19.02
CA GLY A 66 -5.26 -18.07 17.58
C GLY A 66 -6.70 -18.12 17.06
N GLU A 67 -7.68 -17.79 17.91
CA GLU A 67 -9.10 -17.88 17.57
C GLU A 67 -9.53 -16.77 16.60
N ILE A 68 -9.92 -17.18 15.39
CA ILE A 68 -10.48 -16.30 14.37
C ILE A 68 -12.00 -16.27 14.53
N LEU A 69 -12.57 -15.08 14.66
CA LEU A 69 -14.02 -14.91 14.68
C LEU A 69 -14.60 -15.19 13.29
N PRO A 70 -15.75 -15.87 13.16
CA PRO A 70 -16.44 -15.92 11.89
C PRO A 70 -16.97 -14.53 11.51
N LEU A 71 -17.07 -14.23 10.22
CA LEU A 71 -17.59 -12.92 9.75
C LEU A 71 -19.03 -12.66 10.21
N SER A 72 -19.82 -13.72 10.40
CA SER A 72 -21.17 -13.62 10.98
C SER A 72 -21.19 -13.06 12.40
N ALA A 73 -20.14 -13.27 13.20
CA ALA A 73 -20.04 -12.73 14.55
C ALA A 73 -19.95 -11.19 14.58
N VAL A 74 -19.63 -10.57 13.43
CA VAL A 74 -19.55 -9.10 13.27
C VAL A 74 -20.58 -8.55 12.28
N GLY A 75 -21.57 -9.37 11.89
CA GLY A 75 -22.63 -8.98 10.95
C GLY A 75 -22.13 -8.76 9.53
N LEU A 76 -21.12 -9.54 9.11
CA LEU A 76 -20.51 -9.52 7.77
C LEU A 76 -20.64 -10.88 7.07
N GLU A 77 -21.65 -11.67 7.41
CA GLU A 77 -21.90 -13.02 6.87
C GLU A 77 -22.05 -13.09 5.34
N ASN A 78 -22.39 -11.98 4.70
CA ASN A 78 -22.56 -11.89 3.25
C ASN A 78 -21.25 -11.71 2.48
N LEU A 79 -20.14 -11.45 3.19
CA LEU A 79 -18.83 -11.35 2.56
C LEU A 79 -18.30 -12.73 2.21
N HIS A 80 -17.71 -12.83 1.02
CA HIS A 80 -17.01 -14.03 0.58
C HIS A 80 -15.75 -14.29 1.41
N ASP A 81 -15.02 -13.21 1.73
CA ASP A 81 -13.77 -13.25 2.48
C ASP A 81 -13.67 -12.09 3.47
N ALA A 82 -12.79 -12.26 4.45
CA ALA A 82 -12.47 -11.20 5.39
C ALA A 82 -11.91 -9.97 4.65
N PRO A 83 -12.40 -8.75 4.94
CA PRO A 83 -11.91 -7.55 4.27
C PRO A 83 -10.41 -7.36 4.44
N GLY A 84 -9.72 -7.12 3.34
CA GLY A 84 -8.27 -7.05 3.31
C GLY A 84 -7.74 -6.12 2.23
N TYR A 85 -6.43 -6.00 2.16
CA TYR A 85 -5.76 -5.09 1.21
C TYR A 85 -5.32 -5.78 -0.07
N LYS A 86 -5.38 -7.12 -0.10
CA LYS A 86 -5.09 -7.90 -1.30
C LYS A 86 -6.25 -7.71 -2.27
N ALA A 87 -5.95 -7.19 -3.46
CA ALA A 87 -6.84 -7.35 -4.60
C ALA A 87 -7.09 -8.86 -4.79
N HIS A 88 -8.34 -9.23 -4.87
CA HIS A 88 -8.76 -10.61 -5.05
C HIS A 88 -8.29 -11.14 -6.42
N PRO A 89 -8.07 -12.46 -6.58
CA PRO A 89 -7.66 -13.03 -7.86
C PRO A 89 -8.66 -12.60 -8.94
N GLY A 90 -8.12 -12.18 -10.09
CA GLY A 90 -8.91 -11.90 -11.29
C GLY A 90 -9.68 -13.14 -11.77
N ASN A 91 -10.39 -12.98 -12.89
CA ASN A 91 -11.21 -14.05 -13.47
C ASN A 91 -10.49 -15.42 -13.46
N HIS A 92 -11.18 -16.47 -13.00
CA HIS A 92 -10.69 -17.85 -13.06
C HIS A 92 -11.81 -18.78 -13.55
N LEU A 93 -11.52 -20.09 -13.69
CA LEU A 93 -12.44 -21.06 -14.32
C LEU A 93 -13.88 -21.06 -13.76
N PHE A 94 -14.09 -20.55 -12.54
CA PHE A 94 -15.39 -20.53 -11.86
C PHE A 94 -15.91 -19.10 -11.57
N ILE A 95 -15.18 -18.06 -12.00
CA ILE A 95 -15.54 -16.66 -11.83
C ILE A 95 -15.37 -15.97 -13.19
N GLU A 96 -16.49 -15.78 -13.89
CA GLU A 96 -16.50 -15.22 -15.24
C GLU A 96 -16.44 -13.69 -15.25
N TRP A 97 -16.93 -13.03 -14.20
CA TRP A 97 -16.95 -11.58 -14.07
C TRP A 97 -16.46 -11.10 -12.71
N VAL A 98 -15.62 -10.07 -12.70
CA VAL A 98 -15.16 -9.40 -11.48
C VAL A 98 -15.46 -7.92 -11.61
N TYR A 99 -16.24 -7.38 -10.69
CA TYR A 99 -16.56 -5.95 -10.62
C TYR A 99 -15.85 -5.36 -9.41
N VAL A 100 -15.22 -4.20 -9.57
CA VAL A 100 -14.58 -3.50 -8.45
C VAL A 100 -15.07 -2.06 -8.45
N ILE A 101 -15.73 -1.65 -7.38
CA ILE A 101 -16.19 -0.29 -7.14
C ILE A 101 -15.23 0.35 -6.14
N ASP A 102 -14.41 1.28 -6.60
CA ASP A 102 -13.46 2.00 -5.79
C ASP A 102 -14.06 3.32 -5.32
N LEU A 103 -14.57 3.28 -4.09
CA LEU A 103 -15.21 4.44 -3.47
C LEU A 103 -14.16 5.50 -3.07
N ASP A 104 -12.90 5.10 -2.85
CA ASP A 104 -11.83 6.02 -2.50
C ASP A 104 -11.43 6.91 -3.69
N ARG A 105 -11.56 6.37 -4.90
CA ARG A 105 -11.13 7.03 -6.15
C ARG A 105 -12.27 7.43 -7.07
N GLU A 106 -13.48 7.06 -6.69
CA GLU A 106 -14.67 7.17 -7.51
C GLU A 106 -14.53 6.49 -8.87
N GLU A 107 -14.02 5.27 -8.87
CA GLU A 107 -13.80 4.46 -10.09
C GLU A 107 -14.61 3.15 -10.05
N PHE A 108 -14.99 2.65 -11.22
CA PHE A 108 -15.60 1.34 -11.42
C PHE A 108 -14.77 0.55 -12.42
N TYR A 109 -14.46 -0.69 -12.07
CA TYR A 109 -13.64 -1.56 -12.88
C TYR A 109 -14.35 -2.87 -13.18
N VAL A 110 -14.13 -3.40 -14.38
CA VAL A 110 -14.70 -4.68 -14.81
C VAL A 110 -13.61 -5.58 -15.37
N SER A 111 -13.40 -6.72 -14.71
CA SER A 111 -12.46 -7.80 -15.05
C SER A 111 -11.07 -7.30 -15.42
N ASP A 112 -10.53 -6.33 -14.67
CA ASP A 112 -9.21 -5.70 -14.87
C ASP A 112 -8.96 -5.02 -16.23
N HIS A 113 -9.95 -4.96 -17.11
CA HIS A 113 -9.78 -4.53 -18.51
C HIS A 113 -10.49 -3.22 -18.84
N ALA A 114 -11.45 -2.80 -18.02
CA ALA A 114 -12.21 -1.57 -18.25
C ALA A 114 -12.32 -0.76 -16.96
N TYR A 115 -11.99 0.52 -17.05
CA TYR A 115 -11.86 1.46 -15.94
C TYR A 115 -12.74 2.67 -16.23
N PHE A 116 -13.62 3.02 -15.30
CA PHE A 116 -14.59 4.07 -15.52
C PHE A 116 -14.69 5.01 -14.32
N SER A 117 -14.85 6.30 -14.60
CA SER A 117 -15.18 7.30 -13.59
C SER A 117 -16.64 7.16 -13.16
N LEU A 118 -16.89 6.91 -11.86
CA LEU A 118 -18.23 6.76 -11.29
C LEU A 118 -19.13 7.98 -11.56
N PRO A 119 -18.68 9.25 -11.38
CA PRO A 119 -19.48 10.42 -11.69
C PRO A 119 -19.98 10.45 -13.15
N LYS A 120 -19.21 9.91 -14.08
CA LYS A 120 -19.48 9.99 -15.51
C LYS A 120 -20.32 8.84 -16.05
N ILE A 121 -20.24 7.65 -15.42
CA ILE A 121 -21.19 6.57 -15.69
C ILE A 121 -22.62 7.02 -15.35
N ARG A 122 -22.80 7.76 -14.25
CA ARG A 122 -24.13 8.21 -13.77
C ARG A 122 -24.89 9.08 -14.78
N SER A 123 -24.17 9.84 -15.61
CA SER A 123 -24.76 10.72 -16.62
C SER A 123 -25.06 10.03 -17.96
N ASN A 124 -24.80 8.72 -18.08
CA ASN A 124 -24.89 8.01 -19.35
C ASN A 124 -25.82 6.80 -19.23
N ASP A 125 -26.94 6.84 -19.96
CA ASP A 125 -28.00 5.82 -19.92
C ASP A 125 -27.57 4.44 -20.46
N SER A 126 -26.32 4.28 -20.94
CA SER A 126 -25.86 3.04 -21.54
C SER A 126 -24.40 2.72 -21.24
N TRP A 127 -24.05 2.54 -19.97
CA TRP A 127 -22.70 2.12 -19.58
C TRP A 127 -22.27 0.79 -20.22
N SER A 128 -23.22 -0.08 -20.59
CA SER A 128 -22.94 -1.30 -21.36
C SER A 128 -22.33 -1.04 -22.74
N LYS A 129 -22.64 0.10 -23.38
CA LYS A 129 -21.94 0.56 -24.60
C LYS A 129 -20.50 0.98 -24.29
N LEU A 130 -20.30 1.73 -23.19
CA LEU A 130 -18.96 2.12 -22.73
C LEU A 130 -18.08 0.89 -22.42
N LEU A 131 -18.66 -0.18 -21.90
CA LEU A 131 -17.95 -1.44 -21.67
C LEU A 131 -17.47 -2.11 -22.95
N LYS A 132 -18.29 -2.11 -24.00
CA LYS A 132 -17.88 -2.64 -25.32
C LYS A 132 -16.74 -1.81 -25.90
N GLU A 133 -16.82 -0.49 -25.81
CA GLU A 133 -15.76 0.42 -26.27
C GLU A 133 -14.45 0.23 -25.49
N ALA A 134 -14.53 0.15 -24.16
CA ALA A 134 -13.37 -0.05 -23.29
C ALA A 134 -12.67 -1.40 -23.56
N ARG A 135 -13.43 -2.48 -23.84
CA ARG A 135 -12.86 -3.78 -24.22
C ARG A 135 -12.05 -3.70 -25.52
N MET A 136 -12.60 -3.07 -26.56
CA MET A 136 -11.88 -2.88 -27.81
C MET A 136 -10.58 -2.07 -27.59
N PHE A 137 -10.64 -1.03 -26.75
CA PHE A 137 -9.46 -0.23 -26.41
C PHE A 137 -8.39 -1.07 -25.70
N HIS A 138 -8.77 -1.86 -24.71
CA HIS A 138 -7.85 -2.70 -23.97
C HIS A 138 -7.21 -3.79 -24.85
N GLU A 139 -7.98 -4.41 -25.74
CA GLU A 139 -7.47 -5.37 -26.72
C GLU A 139 -6.44 -4.72 -27.66
N GLN A 140 -6.73 -3.51 -28.17
CA GLN A 140 -5.80 -2.74 -28.99
C GLN A 140 -4.52 -2.37 -28.23
N ALA A 141 -4.63 -1.89 -26.99
CA ALA A 141 -3.49 -1.55 -26.14
C ALA A 141 -2.61 -2.77 -25.83
N ARG A 142 -3.23 -3.93 -25.59
CA ARG A 142 -2.52 -5.20 -25.37
C ARG A 142 -1.73 -5.62 -26.61
N THR A 143 -2.36 -5.57 -27.79
CA THR A 143 -1.69 -5.89 -29.06
C THR A 143 -0.52 -4.94 -29.34
N GLN A 144 -0.66 -3.65 -29.04
CA GLN A 144 0.44 -2.69 -29.19
C GLN A 144 1.60 -2.96 -28.23
N ALA A 145 1.31 -3.30 -26.97
CA ALA A 145 2.32 -3.64 -25.97
C ALA A 145 3.07 -4.95 -26.32
N GLU A 146 2.37 -5.95 -26.85
CA GLU A 146 2.96 -7.22 -27.31
C GLU A 146 3.90 -7.02 -28.51
N LEU A 147 3.64 -6.02 -29.35
CA LEU A 147 4.49 -5.66 -30.49
C LEU A 147 5.72 -4.81 -30.09
N GLY A 148 5.88 -4.48 -28.80
CA GLY A 148 6.99 -3.66 -28.31
C GLY A 148 6.90 -2.18 -28.69
N TRP A 149 5.74 -1.74 -29.18
CA TRP A 149 5.49 -0.33 -29.42
C TRP A 149 5.28 0.34 -28.06
N PRO A 150 5.86 1.53 -27.80
CA PRO A 150 5.49 2.28 -26.62
C PRO A 150 3.98 2.44 -26.68
N ALA A 151 3.27 1.92 -25.66
CA ALA A 151 1.83 2.10 -25.53
C ALA A 151 1.60 3.59 -25.76
N ALA A 152 0.99 3.89 -26.90
CA ALA A 152 0.85 5.24 -27.36
C ALA A 152 -0.05 5.90 -26.31
N ILE A 153 0.55 6.71 -25.44
CA ILE A 153 -0.12 7.89 -24.93
C ILE A 153 0.49 9.03 -25.75
N PRO A 154 0.13 9.20 -27.05
CA PRO A 154 0.59 10.36 -27.77
C PRO A 154 -0.17 11.54 -27.20
N ASN A 155 0.59 12.53 -26.77
CA ASN A 155 0.21 13.94 -26.69
C ASN A 155 -1.09 14.25 -27.47
N GLY A 156 -2.20 14.37 -26.75
CA GLY A 156 -3.27 15.32 -27.08
C GLY A 156 -4.48 14.88 -27.92
N SER A 157 -4.56 13.72 -28.59
CA SER A 157 -5.76 13.47 -29.43
C SER A 157 -6.11 12.02 -29.82
N CYS A 158 -5.87 11.03 -28.97
CA CYS A 158 -6.40 9.68 -29.20
C CYS A 158 -7.43 9.35 -28.12
N LEU A 159 -8.71 9.68 -28.40
CA LEU A 159 -9.94 9.30 -27.69
C LEU A 159 -9.74 8.70 -26.30
N SER A 160 -9.19 9.49 -25.37
CA SER A 160 -9.55 9.37 -23.96
C SER A 160 -11.04 9.71 -23.96
N HIS A 161 -11.90 8.69 -24.01
CA HIS A 161 -13.27 8.90 -23.58
C HIS A 161 -13.12 9.47 -22.17
N SER A 162 -13.65 10.66 -21.90
CA SER A 162 -13.37 11.35 -20.63
C SER A 162 -13.78 10.50 -19.41
N VAL A 163 -14.57 9.46 -19.63
CA VAL A 163 -15.05 8.46 -18.67
C VAL A 163 -14.01 7.40 -18.31
N ILE A 164 -13.03 7.12 -19.18
CA ILE A 164 -12.06 6.01 -19.00
C ILE A 164 -10.82 6.50 -18.24
N THR A 165 -10.43 5.77 -17.20
CA THR A 165 -9.27 6.10 -16.34
C THR A 165 -8.21 4.99 -16.36
N THR A 166 -7.06 5.17 -15.68
CA THR A 166 -5.95 4.20 -15.70
C THR A 166 -5.84 3.36 -14.43
N GLY A 167 -6.74 3.52 -13.46
CA GLY A 167 -6.68 2.77 -12.20
C GLY A 167 -5.43 3.05 -11.36
N ILE A 168 -4.66 4.11 -11.68
CA ILE A 168 -3.48 4.58 -10.94
C ILE A 168 -3.78 5.99 -10.40
N LEU A 169 -3.39 6.27 -9.16
CA LEU A 169 -3.47 7.63 -8.62
C LEU A 169 -2.72 8.61 -9.52
N PRO A 170 -3.31 9.77 -9.85
CA PRO A 170 -2.59 10.83 -10.54
C PRO A 170 -1.32 11.11 -9.73
N ARG A 171 -0.16 11.03 -10.37
CA ARG A 171 1.04 11.54 -9.74
C ARG A 171 0.83 13.04 -9.62
N PHE A 172 1.15 13.59 -8.46
CA PHE A 172 1.22 15.03 -8.31
C PHE A 172 2.23 15.52 -9.35
N GLU A 173 1.75 16.21 -10.39
CA GLU A 173 2.60 16.99 -11.28
C GLU A 173 2.96 18.24 -10.48
N PRO A 174 4.18 18.31 -9.91
CA PRO A 174 4.55 19.50 -9.18
C PRO A 174 4.58 20.66 -10.17
N SER A 175 4.21 21.85 -9.69
CA SER A 175 4.57 23.07 -10.40
C SER A 175 6.08 23.03 -10.67
N ASP A 176 6.50 23.37 -11.89
CA ASP A 176 7.91 23.56 -12.26
C ASP A 176 8.55 24.71 -11.45
N ASP A 177 7.76 25.45 -10.66
CA ASP A 177 8.26 26.43 -9.73
C ASP A 177 9.14 25.78 -8.66
N ALA A 178 10.45 26.06 -8.77
CA ALA A 178 11.41 25.68 -7.76
C ALA A 178 10.99 26.22 -6.39
N ASN A 179 10.76 25.33 -5.42
CA ASN A 179 10.40 25.71 -4.05
C ASN A 179 11.46 26.67 -3.47
N PRO A 180 11.15 27.97 -3.28
CA PRO A 180 12.16 28.97 -2.92
C PRO A 180 12.73 28.74 -1.52
N GLU A 181 11.97 28.09 -0.63
CA GLU A 181 12.44 27.74 0.71
C GLU A 181 13.60 26.74 0.69
N TYR A 182 13.69 25.90 -0.34
CA TYR A 182 14.77 24.94 -0.48
C TYR A 182 16.14 25.63 -0.55
N TYR A 183 16.24 26.73 -1.31
CA TYR A 183 17.51 27.46 -1.44
C TYR A 183 17.92 28.15 -0.14
N ARG A 184 16.98 28.44 0.77
CA ARG A 184 17.27 28.98 2.10
C ARG A 184 17.85 27.95 3.06
N LEU A 185 17.73 26.66 2.75
CA LEU A 185 18.28 25.58 3.59
C LEU A 185 19.80 25.41 3.47
N GLN A 186 20.44 26.08 2.51
CA GLN A 186 21.86 25.88 2.17
C GLN A 186 22.15 24.38 1.93
N ALA A 187 21.25 23.72 1.19
CA ALA A 187 21.29 22.28 0.99
C ALA A 187 22.50 21.87 0.13
N THR A 188 23.24 20.86 0.59
CA THR A 188 24.39 20.30 -0.12
C THR A 188 24.20 18.81 -0.40
N PHE A 189 24.63 18.41 -1.59
CA PHE A 189 24.51 17.03 -2.03
C PHE A 189 25.68 16.18 -1.50
N VAL A 190 25.36 15.02 -0.93
CA VAL A 190 26.33 14.04 -0.44
C VAL A 190 26.12 12.66 -1.05
N HIS A 191 27.20 11.91 -1.23
CA HIS A 191 27.15 10.54 -1.72
C HIS A 191 27.17 9.53 -0.57
N PRO A 192 26.31 8.49 -0.57
CA PRO A 192 26.41 7.41 0.40
C PRO A 192 27.77 6.69 0.28
N LYS A 193 28.27 6.17 1.41
CA LYS A 193 29.49 5.34 1.41
C LYS A 193 29.24 4.07 0.59
N LYS A 194 30.09 3.80 -0.40
CA LYS A 194 29.83 2.78 -1.44
C LYS A 194 29.93 1.33 -0.96
N VAL A 195 30.72 1.02 0.07
CA VAL A 195 30.78 -0.32 0.71
C VAL A 195 31.23 -0.15 2.16
N SER A 196 30.48 -0.71 3.11
CA SER A 196 30.85 -0.74 4.52
C SER A 196 31.08 -2.17 4.98
N LEU A 197 32.03 -2.40 5.89
CA LEU A 197 32.15 -3.69 6.60
C LEU A 197 30.88 -4.02 7.39
N LEU A 198 30.07 -3.01 7.74
CA LEU A 198 28.76 -3.19 8.37
C LEU A 198 27.82 -4.03 7.50
N ASN A 199 27.93 -3.95 6.17
CA ASN A 199 27.08 -4.70 5.24
C ASN A 199 27.34 -6.21 5.28
N LYS A 200 28.45 -6.65 5.90
CA LYS A 200 28.80 -8.06 6.09
C LYS A 200 28.38 -8.60 7.46
N ARG A 201 27.80 -7.76 8.34
CA ARG A 201 27.32 -8.23 9.64
C ARG A 201 26.16 -9.22 9.45
N PRO A 202 26.09 -10.32 10.22
CA PRO A 202 25.04 -11.33 10.07
C PRO A 202 23.63 -10.75 10.05
N ILE A 203 23.31 -9.81 10.96
CA ILE A 203 22.00 -9.18 11.02
C ILE A 203 21.63 -8.41 9.74
N VAL A 204 22.61 -7.76 9.10
CA VAL A 204 22.38 -7.01 7.86
C VAL A 204 22.15 -7.96 6.69
N VAL A 205 22.87 -9.10 6.66
CA VAL A 205 22.66 -10.15 5.65
C VAL A 205 21.28 -10.79 5.80
N ILE A 206 20.87 -11.12 7.02
CA ILE A 206 19.53 -11.67 7.30
C ILE A 206 18.44 -10.66 6.94
N ALA A 207 18.58 -9.40 7.38
CA ALA A 207 17.64 -8.33 7.06
C ALA A 207 17.47 -8.17 5.54
N ARG A 208 18.56 -8.23 4.77
CA ARG A 208 18.50 -8.19 3.31
C ARG A 208 17.72 -9.38 2.73
N GLN A 209 17.98 -10.61 3.18
CA GLN A 209 17.25 -11.79 2.70
C GLN A 209 15.76 -11.70 3.03
N VAL A 210 15.41 -11.21 4.22
CA VAL A 210 14.02 -11.00 4.62
C VAL A 210 13.37 -9.88 3.81
N PHE A 211 14.10 -8.81 3.51
CA PHE A 211 13.62 -7.74 2.63
C PHE A 211 13.30 -8.26 1.23
N ASP A 212 14.18 -9.08 0.65
CA ASP A 212 13.98 -9.68 -0.68
C ASP A 212 12.78 -10.65 -0.67
N LEU A 213 12.62 -11.42 0.41
CA LEU A 213 11.47 -12.30 0.61
C LEU A 213 10.17 -11.50 0.71
N ILE A 214 10.11 -10.46 1.55
CA ILE A 214 8.92 -9.60 1.69
C ILE A 214 8.59 -8.94 0.34
N SER A 215 9.60 -8.39 -0.33
CA SER A 215 9.44 -7.70 -1.61
C SER A 215 8.88 -8.62 -2.70
N SER A 216 9.30 -9.88 -2.72
CA SER A 216 8.82 -10.88 -3.67
C SER A 216 7.45 -11.44 -3.30
N THR A 217 7.25 -11.86 -2.05
CA THR A 217 5.99 -12.43 -1.55
C THR A 217 4.84 -11.42 -1.56
N HIS A 218 5.13 -10.15 -1.29
CA HIS A 218 4.11 -9.08 -1.21
C HIS A 218 4.20 -8.07 -2.35
N ARG A 219 4.81 -8.44 -3.48
CA ARG A 219 5.03 -7.56 -4.64
C ARG A 219 3.79 -6.79 -5.06
N GLN A 220 2.63 -7.46 -5.12
CA GLN A 220 1.37 -6.82 -5.52
C GLN A 220 0.88 -5.81 -4.49
N LEU A 221 0.99 -6.11 -3.20
CA LEU A 221 0.60 -5.18 -2.13
C LEU A 221 1.50 -3.96 -2.08
N LEU A 222 2.80 -4.13 -2.32
CA LEU A 222 3.75 -3.02 -2.45
C LEU A 222 3.47 -2.17 -3.69
N TRP A 223 3.05 -2.81 -4.79
CA TRP A 223 2.59 -2.12 -5.98
C TRP A 223 1.32 -1.31 -5.70
N ASP A 224 0.32 -1.90 -5.05
CA ASP A 224 -0.92 -1.22 -4.68
C ASP A 224 -0.69 -0.11 -3.63
N ALA A 225 0.21 -0.32 -2.66
CA ALA A 225 0.64 0.72 -1.72
C ALA A 225 1.19 1.94 -2.46
N ARG A 226 2.01 1.71 -3.50
CA ARG A 226 2.60 2.78 -4.29
C ARG A 226 1.60 3.48 -5.22
N HIS A 227 0.74 2.72 -5.89
CA HIS A 227 -0.02 3.22 -7.04
C HIS A 227 -1.49 3.50 -6.74
N LYS A 228 -2.05 2.84 -5.74
CA LYS A 228 -3.47 2.92 -5.38
C LYS A 228 -3.71 3.55 -4.02
N SER A 229 -2.67 3.68 -3.19
CA SER A 229 -2.76 4.25 -1.84
C SER A 229 -1.97 5.55 -1.74
N SER A 230 -2.30 6.34 -0.72
CA SER A 230 -1.68 7.62 -0.35
C SER A 230 -0.92 7.50 0.98
N PRO A 231 0.00 8.41 1.35
CA PRO A 231 0.77 8.28 2.58
C PRO A 231 -0.07 8.17 3.87
N PRO A 232 -1.24 8.83 3.99
CA PRO A 232 -2.15 8.61 5.12
C PRO A 232 -2.94 7.30 5.08
N ASP A 233 -2.84 6.47 4.05
CA ASP A 233 -3.54 5.18 4.02
C ASP A 233 -2.75 4.13 4.80
N PHE A 234 -3.48 3.22 5.47
CA PHE A 234 -2.88 2.13 6.23
C PHE A 234 -1.90 1.32 5.38
N LEU A 235 -2.29 0.91 4.17
CA LEU A 235 -1.46 0.06 3.31
C LEU A 235 -0.11 0.71 3.00
N PHE A 236 -0.10 2.02 2.74
CA PHE A 236 1.12 2.78 2.48
C PHE A 236 2.00 2.84 3.72
N ARG A 237 1.44 3.26 4.87
CA ARG A 237 2.20 3.38 6.12
C ARG A 237 2.77 2.06 6.58
N GLU A 238 1.99 0.99 6.49
CA GLU A 238 2.39 -0.35 6.90
C GLU A 238 3.52 -0.87 5.99
N ALA A 239 3.38 -0.69 4.68
CA ALA A 239 4.43 -1.04 3.72
C ALA A 239 5.74 -0.28 4.01
N ALA A 240 5.67 1.05 4.15
CA ALA A 240 6.83 1.87 4.44
C ALA A 240 7.48 1.48 5.77
N PHE A 241 6.69 1.28 6.83
CA PHE A 241 7.18 0.92 8.16
C PHE A 241 7.90 -0.43 8.16
N ILE A 242 7.31 -1.46 7.53
CA ILE A 242 7.92 -2.80 7.43
C ILE A 242 9.26 -2.72 6.69
N LEU A 243 9.27 -2.07 5.52
CA LEU A 243 10.47 -1.97 4.69
C LEU A 243 11.60 -1.21 5.43
N ILE A 244 11.27 -0.07 6.07
CA ILE A 244 12.23 0.72 6.83
C ILE A 244 12.75 -0.06 8.05
N SER A 245 11.85 -0.73 8.78
CA SER A 245 12.22 -1.53 9.96
C SER A 245 13.19 -2.65 9.60
N VAL A 246 12.93 -3.39 8.52
CA VAL A 246 13.82 -4.44 8.04
C VAL A 246 15.13 -3.84 7.52
N CYS A 247 15.10 -2.80 6.69
CA CYS A 247 16.30 -2.17 6.14
C CYS A 247 17.20 -1.55 7.20
N SER A 248 16.65 -1.10 8.33
CA SER A 248 17.45 -0.58 9.44
C SER A 248 18.39 -1.63 10.04
N ALA A 249 18.09 -2.93 9.85
CA ALA A 249 18.75 -4.05 10.51
C ALA A 249 18.88 -3.86 12.04
N SER A 250 17.97 -3.09 12.63
CA SER A 250 17.95 -2.75 14.05
C SER A 250 17.31 -3.89 14.84
N PRO A 251 17.98 -4.44 15.86
CA PRO A 251 17.40 -5.51 16.69
C PRO A 251 16.24 -5.01 17.56
N HIS A 252 15.97 -3.70 17.61
CA HIS A 252 14.79 -3.15 18.28
C HIS A 252 13.55 -3.13 17.37
N LEU A 253 13.75 -3.06 16.05
CA LEU A 253 12.68 -2.94 15.06
C LEU A 253 12.43 -4.24 14.31
N PHE A 254 13.46 -5.08 14.17
CA PHE A 254 13.40 -6.35 13.48
C PHE A 254 13.96 -7.45 14.38
N ARG A 255 13.09 -8.40 14.76
CA ARG A 255 13.41 -9.49 15.69
C ARG A 255 12.82 -10.80 15.19
N MET A 256 13.50 -11.89 15.52
CA MET A 256 12.97 -13.23 15.36
C MET A 256 12.28 -13.67 16.65
N GLY A 257 11.14 -14.35 16.52
CA GLY A 257 10.37 -14.87 17.64
C GLY A 257 9.75 -16.21 17.29
N THR A 258 9.40 -16.98 18.31
CA THR A 258 8.68 -18.24 18.16
C THR A 258 7.27 -18.08 18.72
N ARG A 259 6.31 -18.78 18.14
CA ARG A 259 4.93 -18.73 18.64
C ARG A 259 4.84 -19.33 20.04
N VAL A 260 4.13 -18.66 20.95
CA VAL A 260 3.98 -19.09 22.36
C VAL A 260 3.29 -20.46 22.46
N GLU A 261 2.23 -20.66 21.68
CA GLU A 261 1.45 -21.90 21.60
C GLU A 261 1.35 -22.35 20.15
N GLN A 262 1.48 -23.66 19.92
CA GLN A 262 1.43 -24.28 18.60
C GLN A 262 0.39 -25.40 18.59
N THR A 263 -0.83 -25.04 18.22
CA THR A 263 -1.89 -25.96 17.78
C THR A 263 -2.14 -25.79 16.28
N GLU A 264 -2.86 -26.73 15.66
CA GLU A 264 -3.25 -26.63 14.24
C GLU A 264 -4.02 -25.34 13.94
N SER A 265 -4.98 -24.95 14.80
CA SER A 265 -5.73 -23.69 14.68
C SER A 265 -4.84 -22.46 14.78
N THR A 266 -3.81 -22.51 15.63
CA THR A 266 -2.89 -21.40 15.76
C THR A 266 -2.05 -21.24 14.50
N MET A 267 -1.51 -22.31 13.90
CA MET A 267 -0.59 -22.21 12.76
C MET A 267 -1.18 -21.48 11.54
N THR A 268 -2.49 -21.53 11.35
CA THR A 268 -3.20 -20.86 10.25
C THR A 268 -3.71 -19.46 10.62
N SER A 269 -3.67 -19.09 11.91
CA SER A 269 -4.14 -17.79 12.38
C SER A 269 -3.29 -16.64 11.82
N PRO A 270 -3.93 -15.53 11.37
CA PRO A 270 -3.23 -14.36 10.85
C PRO A 270 -2.56 -13.50 11.93
N PHE A 271 -2.65 -13.90 13.19
CA PHE A 271 -1.98 -13.25 14.33
C PHE A 271 -1.59 -14.28 15.39
N ALA A 272 -0.68 -13.88 16.26
CA ALA A 272 -0.14 -14.70 17.32
C ALA A 272 0.47 -13.89 18.46
N MET A 273 0.57 -14.51 19.64
CA MET A 273 1.57 -14.13 20.63
C MET A 273 2.90 -14.81 20.30
N LEU A 274 3.95 -14.03 20.17
CA LEU A 274 5.33 -14.46 19.96
C LEU A 274 6.11 -14.33 21.26
N ARG A 275 6.92 -15.34 21.56
CA ARG A 275 7.98 -15.27 22.55
C ARG A 275 9.26 -14.87 21.81
N PRO A 276 9.89 -13.73 22.16
CA PRO A 276 11.19 -13.37 21.61
C PRO A 276 12.22 -14.48 21.88
N SER A 277 13.30 -14.52 21.09
CA SER A 277 14.40 -15.45 21.37
C SER A 277 14.93 -15.26 22.80
N PRO A 278 15.36 -16.36 23.48
CA PRO A 278 15.86 -16.29 24.86
C PRO A 278 16.92 -15.21 25.03
N GLY A 279 16.77 -14.36 26.06
CA GLY A 279 17.73 -13.30 26.42
C GLY A 279 17.38 -11.88 25.95
N ILE A 280 16.28 -11.65 25.21
CA ILE A 280 15.84 -10.31 24.77
C ILE A 280 14.72 -9.75 25.65
N SER A 281 13.70 -10.55 25.95
CA SER A 281 12.60 -10.21 26.85
C SER A 281 11.90 -11.48 27.32
N GLU A 282 11.38 -11.48 28.55
CA GLU A 282 10.55 -12.57 29.07
C GLU A 282 9.06 -12.41 28.70
N SER A 283 8.63 -11.22 28.27
CA SER A 283 7.24 -10.96 27.90
C SER A 283 6.94 -11.43 26.48
N SER A 284 5.81 -12.12 26.31
CA SER A 284 5.25 -12.40 24.98
C SER A 284 4.74 -11.12 24.32
N GLU A 285 4.94 -10.99 23.02
CA GLU A 285 4.52 -9.83 22.22
C GLU A 285 3.50 -10.25 21.16
N PHE A 286 2.54 -9.38 20.86
CA PHE A 286 1.60 -9.61 19.78
C PHE A 286 2.26 -9.37 18.43
N ALA A 287 1.96 -10.24 17.46
CA ALA A 287 2.31 -10.03 16.07
C ALA A 287 1.14 -10.42 15.16
N SER A 288 0.97 -9.68 14.07
CA SER A 288 0.05 -10.00 12.99
C SER A 288 0.79 -10.21 11.69
N ASN A 289 0.18 -10.99 10.79
CA ASN A 289 0.59 -11.04 9.39
C ASN A 289 0.58 -9.63 8.79
N MET A 290 1.58 -9.37 7.94
CA MET A 290 1.73 -8.09 7.25
C MET A 290 0.47 -7.76 6.45
N PHE A 291 0.10 -6.49 6.42
CA PHE A 291 -1.02 -5.97 5.61
C PHE A 291 -2.39 -6.57 5.96
N GLN A 292 -2.62 -7.03 7.19
CA GLN A 292 -3.95 -7.48 7.62
C GLN A 292 -4.63 -6.50 8.60
N GLY A 293 -3.84 -5.74 9.35
CA GLY A 293 -4.35 -4.69 10.25
C GLY A 293 -4.92 -5.22 11.57
N TYR A 294 -4.68 -6.49 11.91
CA TYR A 294 -4.97 -6.98 13.26
C TYR A 294 -4.11 -6.24 14.29
N HIS A 295 -4.69 -6.01 15.46
CA HIS A 295 -4.05 -5.27 16.55
C HIS A 295 -4.63 -5.69 17.89
N LEU A 296 -3.92 -5.40 18.99
CA LEU A 296 -4.44 -5.61 20.34
C LEU A 296 -5.42 -4.51 20.76
N ASP A 297 -6.28 -4.85 21.72
CA ASP A 297 -7.17 -3.89 22.39
C ASP A 297 -6.38 -2.67 22.89
N GLY A 298 -6.84 -1.47 22.53
CA GLY A 298 -6.20 -0.21 22.91
C GLY A 298 -5.00 0.21 22.04
N HIS A 299 -4.62 -0.60 21.05
CA HIS A 299 -3.58 -0.26 20.07
C HIS A 299 -4.17 0.13 18.72
N GLY A 300 -3.40 0.86 17.90
CA GLY A 300 -3.78 1.15 16.51
C GLY A 300 -3.63 -0.09 15.61
N SER A 301 -4.33 -0.10 14.47
CA SER A 301 -4.21 -1.19 13.50
C SER A 301 -2.79 -1.30 12.92
N GLY A 302 -2.28 -2.54 12.84
CA GLY A 302 -0.96 -2.86 12.28
C GLY A 302 0.21 -2.37 13.12
N SER A 303 1.37 -2.28 12.49
CA SER A 303 2.64 -1.89 13.14
C SER A 303 2.96 -0.41 12.95
N SER A 304 2.36 0.25 11.95
CA SER A 304 2.55 1.67 11.68
C SER A 304 1.55 2.55 12.44
N GLY A 305 2.04 3.69 12.96
CA GLY A 305 1.19 4.74 13.52
C GLY A 305 0.36 5.47 12.45
N PRO A 306 -0.59 6.34 12.84
CA PRO A 306 -1.45 7.05 11.89
C PRO A 306 -0.74 8.17 11.11
N ASP A 307 0.37 8.68 11.65
CA ASP A 307 1.06 9.85 11.10
C ASP A 307 1.90 9.51 9.86
N THR A 308 1.99 10.47 8.94
CA THR A 308 2.88 10.41 7.78
C THR A 308 4.30 10.89 8.09
N ALA A 309 4.52 11.46 9.27
CA ALA A 309 5.85 11.79 9.74
C ALA A 309 5.98 11.52 11.25
N TYR A 310 6.99 10.73 11.62
CA TYR A 310 7.19 10.23 12.97
C TYR A 310 8.68 9.99 13.25
N TRP A 311 9.06 10.02 14.53
CA TRP A 311 10.40 9.68 14.96
C TRP A 311 10.51 8.17 15.14
N LEU A 312 11.41 7.55 14.39
CA LEU A 312 11.77 6.14 14.55
C LEU A 312 13.16 6.08 15.15
N GLN A 313 13.22 5.77 16.45
CA GLN A 313 14.43 6.00 17.25
C GLN A 313 14.82 7.49 17.17
N ASP A 314 16.03 7.80 16.69
CA ASP A 314 16.53 9.18 16.55
C ASP A 314 16.47 9.72 15.11
N VAL A 315 15.74 9.04 14.21
CA VAL A 315 15.59 9.44 12.80
C VAL A 315 14.15 9.86 12.53
N LEU A 316 13.97 11.05 11.98
CA LEU A 316 12.66 11.51 11.52
C LEU A 316 12.31 10.82 10.19
N ILE A 317 11.25 10.03 10.17
CA ILE A 317 10.71 9.43 8.95
C ILE A 317 9.63 10.33 8.40
N CYS A 318 9.68 10.66 7.10
CA CYS A 318 8.67 11.46 6.39
C CYS A 318 8.20 10.72 5.14
N LEU A 319 6.95 10.24 5.16
CA LEU A 319 6.32 9.47 4.10
C LEU A 319 5.77 10.40 3.00
N ASN A 320 6.08 10.08 1.75
CA ASN A 320 5.75 10.86 0.56
C ASN A 320 5.24 9.95 -0.56
N GLN A 321 4.22 10.42 -1.30
CA GLN A 321 3.61 9.64 -2.36
C GLN A 321 4.60 9.36 -3.50
N ASP A 322 5.25 10.40 -4.01
CA ASP A 322 6.20 10.31 -5.12
C ASP A 322 7.40 11.23 -4.92
N LEU A 323 8.57 10.70 -5.24
CA LEU A 323 9.85 11.40 -5.21
C LEU A 323 10.49 11.46 -6.61
N ALA A 324 9.71 11.24 -7.68
CA ALA A 324 10.22 11.12 -9.05
C ALA A 324 10.73 12.43 -9.68
N SER A 325 10.28 13.60 -9.21
CA SER A 325 10.63 14.90 -9.80
C SER A 325 11.54 15.70 -8.88
N GLU A 326 12.35 16.59 -9.45
CA GLU A 326 13.20 17.47 -8.64
C GLU A 326 12.38 18.39 -7.71
N ALA A 327 11.25 18.90 -8.20
CA ALA A 327 10.36 19.75 -7.40
C ALA A 327 9.73 19.00 -6.22
N SER A 328 9.23 17.76 -6.42
CA SER A 328 8.69 16.95 -5.32
C SER A 328 9.76 16.58 -4.29
N ILE A 329 10.99 16.30 -4.73
CA ILE A 329 12.13 16.06 -3.84
C ILE A 329 12.42 17.29 -2.98
N LYS A 330 12.55 18.48 -3.58
CA LYS A 330 12.86 19.73 -2.86
C LYS A 330 11.79 20.04 -1.83
N THR A 331 10.52 19.92 -2.20
CA THR A 331 9.39 20.15 -1.28
C THR A 331 9.40 19.17 -0.11
N ALA A 332 9.59 17.87 -0.37
CA ALA A 332 9.64 16.86 0.68
C ALA A 332 10.81 17.09 1.66
N ILE A 333 11.96 17.58 1.18
CA ILE A 333 13.09 17.96 2.02
C ILE A 333 12.74 19.17 2.90
N VAL A 334 12.15 20.23 2.32
CA VAL A 334 11.72 21.41 3.07
C VAL A 334 10.74 21.04 4.18
N GLU A 335 9.75 20.20 3.87
CA GLU A 335 8.75 19.73 4.83
C GLU A 335 9.37 18.90 5.96
N ALA A 336 10.30 17.99 5.64
CA ALA A 336 11.00 17.19 6.65
C ALA A 336 11.84 18.07 7.59
N VAL A 337 12.56 19.06 7.05
CA VAL A 337 13.35 20.00 7.85
C VAL A 337 12.45 20.85 8.73
N ALA A 338 11.36 21.38 8.17
CA ALA A 338 10.39 22.18 8.90
C ALA A 338 9.73 21.38 10.03
N ARG A 339 9.39 20.11 9.80
CA ARG A 339 8.83 19.22 10.81
C ARG A 339 9.81 18.98 11.95
N GLY A 340 11.06 18.56 11.67
CA GLY A 340 12.02 18.31 12.75
C GLY A 340 12.37 19.55 13.58
N LYS A 341 12.41 20.74 12.95
CA LYS A 341 12.57 22.02 13.67
C LYS A 341 11.36 22.37 14.53
N ARG A 342 10.14 22.11 14.04
CA ARG A 342 8.89 22.30 14.81
C ARG A 342 8.86 21.41 16.05
N ASP A 343 9.42 20.21 15.95
CA ASP A 343 9.59 19.27 17.07
C ASP A 343 10.77 19.65 18.00
N GLY A 344 11.37 20.82 17.81
CA GLY A 344 12.43 21.38 18.68
C GLY A 344 13.84 20.85 18.42
N LYS A 345 14.05 20.03 17.38
CA LYS A 345 15.37 19.48 17.06
C LYS A 345 16.17 20.47 16.22
N LYS A 346 17.36 20.84 16.70
CA LYS A 346 18.30 21.72 15.99
C LYS A 346 19.16 20.96 14.98
N GLU A 347 19.59 19.76 15.37
CA GLU A 347 20.36 18.84 14.53
C GLU A 347 19.70 17.46 14.60
N PHE A 348 19.55 16.81 13.46
CA PHE A 348 18.90 15.50 13.38
C PHE A 348 19.15 14.83 12.03
N ASN A 349 18.94 13.52 11.99
CA ASN A 349 18.85 12.76 10.73
C ASN A 349 17.38 12.56 10.37
N ALA A 350 17.09 12.55 9.07
CA ALA A 350 15.77 12.24 8.56
C ALA A 350 15.85 11.32 7.34
N LEU A 351 14.76 10.61 7.09
CA LEU A 351 14.57 9.75 5.95
C LEU A 351 13.24 10.15 5.29
N VAL A 352 13.34 10.76 4.12
CA VAL A 352 12.19 11.04 3.26
C VAL A 352 11.96 9.83 2.37
N SER A 353 10.80 9.20 2.49
CA SER A 353 10.52 7.89 1.90
C SER A 353 9.25 7.89 1.05
N SER A 354 9.34 7.33 -0.15
CA SER A 354 8.20 6.70 -0.82
C SER A 354 8.37 5.18 -0.81
N ILE A 355 7.39 4.43 -1.31
CA ILE A 355 7.50 2.97 -1.37
C ILE A 355 8.72 2.50 -2.19
N THR A 356 9.11 3.25 -3.23
CA THR A 356 10.21 2.83 -4.13
C THR A 356 11.49 3.62 -3.99
N HIS A 357 11.47 4.74 -3.27
CA HIS A 357 12.63 5.63 -3.23
C HIS A 357 12.80 6.26 -1.85
N ILE A 358 14.06 6.56 -1.52
CA ILE A 358 14.42 7.18 -0.26
C ILE A 358 15.47 8.26 -0.47
N ILE A 359 15.44 9.25 0.42
CA ILE A 359 16.42 10.33 0.50
C ILE A 359 16.88 10.40 1.95
N LEU A 360 18.18 10.28 2.14
CA LEU A 360 18.80 10.45 3.45
C LEU A 360 19.09 11.92 3.66
N LEU A 361 18.72 12.42 4.84
CA LEU A 361 18.86 13.81 5.24
C LEU A 361 19.63 13.89 6.54
N ARG A 362 20.54 14.86 6.60
CA ARG A 362 21.21 15.28 7.83
C ARG A 362 21.07 16.79 7.96
N VAL A 363 20.40 17.22 9.03
CA VAL A 363 20.21 18.62 9.38
C VAL A 363 21.23 18.98 10.45
N THR A 364 22.00 20.03 10.21
CA THR A 364 23.01 20.56 11.14
C THR A 364 22.71 22.03 11.44
N ASN A 365 23.42 22.62 12.39
CA ASN A 365 23.35 24.06 12.62
C ASN A 365 23.80 24.91 11.41
N SER A 366 24.60 24.34 10.50
CA SER A 366 25.19 25.02 9.35
C SER A 366 24.41 24.83 8.03
N GLY A 367 23.39 23.97 8.00
CA GLY A 367 22.62 23.73 6.78
C GLY A 367 22.05 22.31 6.72
N VAL A 368 21.75 21.88 5.49
CA VAL A 368 21.16 20.56 5.22
C VAL A 368 22.06 19.78 4.27
N GLN A 369 22.32 18.52 4.58
CA GLN A 369 22.98 17.58 3.70
C GLN A 369 21.97 16.53 3.27
N HIS A 370 21.94 16.17 1.99
CA HIS A 370 21.04 15.13 1.51
C HIS A 370 21.64 14.32 0.37
N THR A 371 21.15 13.09 0.21
CA THR A 371 21.48 12.26 -0.94
C THR A 371 20.61 12.61 -2.15
N LYS A 372 20.98 12.08 -3.31
CA LYS A 372 20.08 11.94 -4.44
C LYS A 372 19.02 10.92 -4.04
N GLN A 373 17.96 10.88 -4.84
CA GLN A 373 17.00 9.79 -4.75
C GLN A 373 17.73 8.44 -4.89
N LEU A 374 17.57 7.58 -3.89
CA LEU A 374 18.09 6.22 -3.89
C LEU A 374 16.93 5.25 -4.15
N PRO A 375 17.14 4.19 -4.94
CA PRO A 375 16.13 3.13 -5.09
C PRO A 375 16.01 2.36 -3.77
N PHE A 376 14.77 2.17 -3.32
CA PHE A 376 14.44 1.44 -2.11
C PHE A 376 14.01 0.01 -2.44
N ILE A 377 12.96 -0.13 -3.24
CA ILE A 377 12.58 -1.37 -3.91
C ILE A 377 13.06 -1.27 -5.35
N GLY A 378 13.64 -2.35 -5.89
CA GLY A 378 14.06 -2.41 -7.29
C GLY A 378 12.91 -2.02 -8.22
N SER A 379 12.99 -0.84 -8.84
CA SER A 379 12.11 -0.51 -9.96
C SER A 379 12.35 -1.57 -11.03
N SER A 380 11.30 -2.12 -11.66
CA SER A 380 11.38 -3.27 -12.57
C SER A 380 12.13 -3.00 -13.90
N ARG A 381 13.09 -2.08 -13.92
CA ARG A 381 13.95 -1.73 -15.05
C ARG A 381 15.44 -1.80 -14.69
N SER A 382 15.89 -2.87 -14.06
CA SER A 382 17.21 -3.46 -14.36
C SER A 382 17.35 -4.78 -13.61
N HIS A 383 17.77 -5.83 -14.30
CA HIS A 383 18.14 -7.10 -13.67
C HIS A 383 19.53 -7.05 -12.99
N ASN A 384 20.11 -5.87 -12.73
CA ASN A 384 21.52 -5.78 -12.31
C ASN A 384 21.86 -4.66 -11.31
N THR A 385 20.89 -4.03 -10.65
CA THR A 385 21.21 -3.04 -9.60
C THR A 385 20.78 -3.57 -8.22
N PRO A 386 21.73 -3.91 -7.32
CA PRO A 386 21.37 -4.39 -5.99
C PRO A 386 20.60 -3.29 -5.23
N ALA A 387 19.49 -3.69 -4.59
CA ALA A 387 18.76 -2.85 -3.66
C ALA A 387 19.73 -2.24 -2.64
N ALA A 388 19.61 -0.95 -2.36
CA ALA A 388 20.49 -0.26 -1.45
C ALA A 388 20.29 -0.81 -0.04
N THR A 389 21.20 -1.68 0.41
CA THR A 389 21.33 -1.98 1.84
C THR A 389 21.99 -0.77 2.50
N ILE A 390 21.16 0.12 3.03
CA ILE A 390 21.61 1.31 3.74
C ILE A 390 21.89 0.89 5.18
N ALA A 391 23.17 0.71 5.50
CA ALA A 391 23.60 0.70 6.89
C ALA A 391 23.53 2.15 7.41
N ALA A 392 22.75 2.35 8.47
CA ALA A 392 22.66 3.60 9.23
C ALA A 392 24.03 4.03 9.78
#